data_AF-A0A837HMS4-F1
#
_entry.id   AF-A0A837HMS4-F1
#
_cell.length_a   1.000
_cell.length_b   1.000
_cell.length_c   1.000
_cell.angle_alpha   90.00
_cell.angle_beta   90.00
_cell.angle_gamma   90.00
#
_symmetry.space_group_name_H-M   'P 1'
#
loop_
_entity.id
_entity.type
_entity.pdbx_description
1 polymer ?
#
loop_
_entity_poly.entity_id
_entity_poly.type
_entity_poly.pdbx_seq_one_letter_code
_entity_poly.pdbx_strand_id
1 'polypeptide(L)'
;MNKWGKLISILLFLFSLFLFPTSAKAQFQGDFGSISGQVRWGTETLPSNAFIVNIVGNSTGHTNSTYDADFNTGFSLPPDTYTVTARITAGLPYGGSGPGSPLFDIGSQTVTVAEGQAVTGINFDASTVSGLVKGTFKINGVPSSGWVQFCSPVVTDPCPAQRDANNGPSYNFGGNFKLPVAPGSYRVHVTTDATNAFSAGIVPITITAGQILDLTTSTVSVPSGQNVTVSLAGIEVTFSDVTTSGFMSATVTSHPQGGQPPSQYRFLGTYYELTTTVAYTGPITVKFTYNDAD
;
A
#
# COMPACT_ATOMS: atom_id res chain seq x y z
N MET A 1 -62.07 49.94 -36.94
CA MET A 1 -61.49 48.73 -36.33
C MET A 1 -62.03 48.57 -34.91
N ASN A 2 -62.78 47.49 -34.65
CA ASN A 2 -63.56 47.30 -33.43
C ASN A 2 -62.68 47.11 -32.19
N LYS A 3 -63.01 47.77 -31.07
CA LYS A 3 -62.30 47.70 -29.78
C LYS A 3 -62.09 46.26 -29.28
N TRP A 4 -62.98 45.34 -29.67
CA TRP A 4 -62.90 43.91 -29.36
C TRP A 4 -61.74 43.18 -30.05
N GLY A 5 -61.34 43.59 -31.26
CA GLY A 5 -60.21 42.97 -31.96
C GLY A 5 -58.86 43.25 -31.29
N LYS A 6 -58.72 44.42 -30.66
CA LYS A 6 -57.50 44.76 -29.89
C LYS A 6 -57.41 43.97 -28.58
N LEU A 7 -58.53 43.74 -27.90
CA LEU A 7 -58.54 42.98 -26.64
C LEU A 7 -58.19 41.50 -26.86
N ILE A 8 -58.72 40.90 -27.93
CA ILE A 8 -58.46 39.49 -28.29
C ILE A 8 -56.99 39.31 -28.70
N SER A 9 -56.41 40.26 -29.45
CA SER A 9 -54.98 40.22 -29.80
C SER A 9 -54.07 40.29 -28.55
N ILE A 10 -54.41 41.14 -27.58
CA ILE A 10 -53.63 41.27 -26.34
C ILE A 10 -53.76 39.98 -25.49
N LEU A 11 -54.95 39.38 -25.41
CA LEU A 11 -55.14 38.14 -24.67
C LEU A 11 -54.39 36.96 -25.30
N LEU A 12 -54.40 36.84 -26.64
CA LEU A 12 -53.65 35.81 -27.36
C LEU A 12 -52.13 35.98 -27.23
N PHE A 13 -51.64 37.22 -27.15
CA PHE A 13 -50.23 37.51 -26.96
C PHE A 13 -49.77 37.23 -25.51
N LEU A 14 -50.62 37.48 -24.52
CA LEU A 14 -50.35 37.11 -23.13
C LEU A 14 -50.44 35.59 -22.92
N PHE A 15 -51.36 34.91 -23.62
CA PHE A 15 -51.52 33.45 -23.54
C PHE A 15 -50.33 32.70 -24.20
N SER A 16 -49.74 33.26 -25.27
CA SER A 16 -48.53 32.69 -25.86
C SER A 16 -47.28 32.85 -24.96
N LEU A 17 -47.21 33.92 -24.17
CA LEU A 17 -46.15 34.11 -23.16
C LEU A 17 -46.22 33.10 -22.00
N PHE A 18 -47.40 32.53 -21.70
CA PHE A 18 -47.58 31.53 -20.64
C PHE A 18 -47.48 30.07 -21.11
N LEU A 19 -47.73 29.78 -22.39
CA LEU A 19 -47.68 28.41 -22.93
C LEU A 19 -46.29 27.95 -23.39
N PHE A 20 -45.33 28.87 -23.50
CA PHE A 20 -43.93 28.53 -23.78
C PHE A 20 -43.08 28.94 -22.58
N PRO A 21 -42.96 28.10 -21.53
CA PRO A 21 -41.92 28.31 -20.53
C PRO A 21 -40.59 28.35 -21.29
N THR A 22 -39.99 29.54 -21.38
CA THR A 22 -38.61 29.65 -21.84
C THR A 22 -37.80 28.87 -20.82
N SER A 23 -37.32 27.69 -21.25
CA SER A 23 -36.40 26.92 -20.46
C SER A 23 -35.16 27.77 -20.34
N ALA A 24 -35.00 28.46 -19.22
CA ALA A 24 -33.76 29.12 -18.88
C ALA A 24 -32.71 28.01 -18.76
N LYS A 25 -31.95 27.81 -19.84
CA LYS A 25 -30.75 26.98 -19.80
C LYS A 25 -29.73 27.78 -19.00
N ALA A 26 -29.65 27.53 -17.70
CA ALA A 26 -28.54 28.01 -16.91
C ALA A 26 -27.29 27.33 -17.45
N GLN A 27 -26.50 28.07 -18.22
CA GLN A 27 -25.18 27.64 -18.66
C GLN A 27 -24.20 28.11 -17.59
N PHE A 28 -23.85 27.22 -16.67
CA PHE A 28 -22.78 27.46 -15.71
C PHE A 28 -21.45 27.29 -16.44
N GLN A 29 -21.00 28.35 -17.10
CA GLN A 29 -19.67 28.43 -17.66
C GLN A 29 -18.75 28.91 -16.53
N GLY A 30 -17.99 27.97 -15.95
CA GLY A 30 -16.93 28.29 -15.03
C GLY A 30 -15.60 28.15 -15.75
N ASP A 31 -14.76 29.16 -15.63
CA ASP A 31 -13.44 29.16 -16.23
C ASP A 31 -12.45 28.44 -15.30
N PHE A 32 -12.40 27.12 -15.44
CA PHE A 32 -11.58 26.25 -14.62
C PHE A 32 -10.18 26.07 -15.22
N GLY A 33 -9.17 26.05 -14.36
CA GLY A 33 -7.87 25.47 -14.68
C GLY A 33 -7.80 24.00 -14.27
N SER A 34 -6.63 23.38 -14.39
CA SER A 34 -6.42 22.01 -13.93
C SER A 34 -5.05 21.76 -13.29
N ILE A 35 -5.01 20.78 -12.38
CA ILE A 35 -3.77 20.24 -11.80
C ILE A 35 -3.67 18.75 -12.13
N SER A 36 -2.53 18.30 -12.64
CA SER A 36 -2.23 16.89 -12.90
C SER A 36 -0.80 16.49 -12.52
N GLY A 37 -0.60 15.19 -12.28
CA GLY A 37 0.68 14.65 -11.85
C GLY A 37 0.58 13.19 -11.41
N GLN A 38 1.63 12.71 -10.74
CA GLN A 38 1.73 11.31 -10.32
C GLN A 38 2.40 11.11 -8.95
N VAL A 39 2.01 10.04 -8.27
CA VAL A 39 2.67 9.51 -7.07
C VAL A 39 3.36 8.20 -7.42
N ARG A 40 4.67 8.12 -7.18
CA ARG A 40 5.49 6.93 -7.45
C ARG A 40 6.33 6.55 -6.22
N TRP A 41 6.91 5.36 -6.24
CA TRP A 41 8.01 5.00 -5.34
C TRP A 41 9.23 4.73 -6.20
N GLY A 42 10.15 5.68 -6.33
CA GLY A 42 11.21 5.63 -7.34
C GLY A 42 10.63 5.36 -8.73
N THR A 43 11.04 4.25 -9.36
CA THR A 43 10.51 3.79 -10.67
C THR A 43 9.31 2.84 -10.55
N GLU A 44 8.90 2.49 -9.34
CA GLU A 44 7.82 1.53 -9.09
C GLU A 44 6.45 2.20 -9.16
N THR A 45 5.51 1.53 -9.83
CA THR A 45 4.09 1.86 -9.80
C THR A 45 3.48 1.33 -8.51
N LEU A 46 2.72 2.17 -7.80
CA LEU A 46 2.04 1.76 -6.57
C LEU A 46 0.62 1.29 -6.89
N PRO A 47 0.06 0.35 -6.10
CA PRO A 47 -1.33 -0.04 -6.27
C PRO A 47 -2.25 1.15 -6.01
N SER A 48 -3.30 1.27 -6.83
CA SER A 48 -4.39 2.21 -6.61
C SER A 48 -4.96 2.01 -5.19
N ASN A 49 -5.26 3.10 -4.48
CA ASN A 49 -5.68 3.12 -3.06
C ASN A 49 -4.57 2.97 -2.00
N ALA A 50 -3.28 2.95 -2.37
CA ALA A 50 -2.18 3.00 -1.40
C ALA A 50 -1.88 4.43 -0.90
N PHE A 51 -2.46 5.44 -1.51
CA PHE A 51 -2.23 6.84 -1.19
C PHE A 51 -3.49 7.66 -1.46
N ILE A 52 -3.49 8.89 -0.96
CA ILE A 52 -4.45 9.93 -1.25
C ILE A 52 -3.69 11.20 -1.64
N VAL A 53 -4.14 11.86 -2.69
CA VAL A 53 -3.70 13.21 -3.05
C VAL A 53 -4.84 14.16 -2.73
N ASN A 54 -4.59 15.09 -1.80
CA ASN A 54 -5.52 16.13 -1.40
C ASN A 54 -5.11 17.46 -2.02
N ILE A 55 -6.10 18.23 -2.45
CA ILE A 55 -5.94 19.56 -3.01
C ILE A 55 -6.80 20.51 -2.20
N VAL A 56 -6.20 21.59 -1.70
CA VAL A 56 -6.89 22.62 -0.90
C VAL A 56 -6.56 24.00 -1.45
N GLY A 57 -7.59 24.73 -1.90
CA GLY A 57 -7.50 26.11 -2.35
C GLY A 57 -7.38 27.08 -1.18
N ASN A 58 -6.40 27.98 -1.24
CA ASN A 58 -6.06 28.89 -0.16
C ASN A 58 -7.14 29.95 0.08
N SER A 59 -7.70 30.52 -0.99
CA SER A 59 -8.67 31.61 -0.89
C SER A 59 -10.11 31.15 -1.12
N THR A 60 -10.29 30.16 -1.99
CA THR A 60 -11.61 29.61 -2.34
C THR A 60 -12.13 28.62 -1.31
N GLY A 61 -11.23 28.03 -0.51
CA GLY A 61 -11.55 26.90 0.37
C GLY A 61 -11.95 25.63 -0.42
N HIS A 62 -11.75 25.61 -1.73
CA HIS A 62 -12.08 24.46 -2.57
C HIS A 62 -11.25 23.26 -2.16
N THR A 63 -11.87 22.10 -1.99
CA THR A 63 -11.17 20.87 -1.62
C THR A 63 -11.50 19.74 -2.58
N ASN A 64 -10.48 18.98 -2.96
CA ASN A 64 -10.66 17.79 -3.79
C ASN A 64 -9.65 16.71 -3.38
N SER A 65 -9.96 15.45 -3.65
CA SER A 65 -9.10 14.33 -3.29
C SER A 65 -9.21 13.17 -4.28
N THR A 66 -8.12 12.48 -4.54
CA THR A 66 -8.11 11.24 -5.34
C THR A 66 -7.22 10.16 -4.73
N TYR A 67 -7.55 8.91 -5.05
CA TYR A 67 -6.76 7.72 -4.72
C TYR A 67 -6.03 7.15 -5.94
N ASP A 68 -6.11 7.87 -7.07
CA ASP A 68 -5.40 7.52 -8.30
C ASP A 68 -3.97 8.04 -8.26
N ALA A 69 -3.02 7.13 -8.51
CA ALA A 69 -1.59 7.41 -8.48
C ALA A 69 -1.23 8.31 -9.65
N ASP A 70 -2.04 8.21 -10.70
CA ASP A 70 -1.89 8.87 -11.96
C ASP A 70 -3.11 9.77 -12.15
N PHE A 71 -3.16 10.88 -11.41
CA PHE A 71 -4.21 11.90 -11.52
C PHE A 71 -4.02 12.79 -12.77
N ASN A 72 -3.60 12.15 -13.86
CA ASN A 72 -3.28 12.74 -15.15
C ASN A 72 -4.51 13.27 -15.89
N THR A 73 -5.72 12.78 -15.55
CA THR A 73 -6.99 13.31 -16.06
C THR A 73 -7.35 14.67 -15.47
N GLY A 74 -6.63 15.11 -14.43
CA GLY A 74 -6.65 16.45 -13.90
C GLY A 74 -7.85 16.76 -13.00
N PHE A 75 -7.62 17.52 -11.94
CA PHE A 75 -8.71 18.15 -11.19
C PHE A 75 -9.11 19.43 -11.89
N SER A 76 -10.39 19.62 -12.21
CA SER A 76 -10.89 20.92 -12.70
C SER A 76 -11.14 21.84 -11.51
N LEU A 77 -10.43 22.98 -11.48
CA LEU A 77 -10.29 23.80 -10.28
C LEU A 77 -10.50 25.30 -10.60
N PRO A 78 -11.24 26.05 -9.77
CA PRO A 78 -11.31 27.51 -9.90
C PRO A 78 -9.92 28.14 -9.83
N PRO A 79 -9.72 29.36 -10.37
CA PRO A 79 -8.47 30.08 -10.18
C PRO A 79 -8.18 30.32 -8.70
N ASP A 80 -7.04 29.82 -8.20
CA ASP A 80 -6.58 29.98 -6.81
C ASP A 80 -5.11 29.53 -6.70
N THR A 81 -4.52 29.75 -5.54
CA THR A 81 -3.32 29.04 -5.11
C THR A 81 -3.74 27.80 -4.31
N TYR A 82 -3.31 26.63 -4.77
CA TYR A 82 -3.63 25.33 -4.18
C TYR A 82 -2.43 24.73 -3.46
N THR A 83 -2.70 24.11 -2.32
CA THR A 83 -1.77 23.17 -1.68
C THR A 83 -2.15 21.75 -2.09
N VAL A 84 -1.24 21.06 -2.77
CA VAL A 84 -1.38 19.66 -3.18
C VAL A 84 -0.54 18.81 -2.25
N THR A 85 -1.18 17.91 -1.50
CA THR A 85 -0.52 17.05 -0.51
C THR A 85 -0.75 15.59 -0.84
N ALA A 86 0.32 14.82 -0.99
CA ALA A 86 0.27 13.38 -1.19
C ALA A 86 0.58 12.65 0.14
N ARG A 87 -0.24 11.65 0.47
CA ARG A 87 -0.13 10.87 1.72
C ARG A 87 -0.30 9.39 1.43
N ILE A 88 0.39 8.54 2.19
CA ILE A 88 0.17 7.09 2.15
C ILE A 88 -0.96 6.72 3.10
N THR A 89 -1.86 5.83 2.67
CA THR A 89 -3.01 5.38 3.45
C THR A 89 -2.87 3.90 3.79
N ALA A 90 -3.37 3.50 4.97
CA ALA A 90 -3.55 2.08 5.24
C ALA A 90 -4.58 1.51 4.25
N GLY A 91 -4.31 0.31 3.72
CA GLY A 91 -5.26 -0.39 2.86
C GLY A 91 -6.61 -0.55 3.55
N LEU A 92 -7.68 -0.44 2.76
CA LEU A 92 -9.06 -0.58 3.23
C LEU A 92 -9.28 -1.94 3.91
N PRO A 93 -10.05 -2.03 5.00
CA PRO A 93 -10.77 -3.27 5.32
C PRO A 93 -11.74 -3.58 4.16
N TYR A 94 -11.80 -4.83 3.72
CA TYR A 94 -12.61 -5.32 2.61
C TYR A 94 -14.07 -4.84 2.75
N GLY A 95 -14.60 -4.15 1.73
CA GLY A 95 -16.00 -3.70 1.68
C GLY A 95 -16.28 -2.29 2.23
N GLY A 96 -15.28 -1.57 2.76
CA GLY A 96 -15.43 -0.17 3.15
C GLY A 96 -15.24 0.79 1.98
N SER A 97 -16.24 1.62 1.68
CA SER A 97 -16.10 2.75 0.76
C SER A 97 -15.42 3.93 1.48
N GLY A 98 -14.08 4.04 1.39
CA GLY A 98 -13.34 5.22 1.85
C GLY A 98 -12.06 4.89 2.62
N PRO A 99 -10.99 5.68 2.48
CA PRO A 99 -9.61 5.33 2.88
C PRO A 99 -9.48 5.02 4.36
N GLY A 100 -8.55 4.11 4.68
CA GLY A 100 -8.03 3.99 6.05
C GLY A 100 -7.33 5.29 6.46
N SER A 101 -7.10 5.45 7.77
CA SER A 101 -6.38 6.62 8.28
C SER A 101 -5.03 6.82 7.55
N PRO A 102 -4.66 8.08 7.23
CA PRO A 102 -3.35 8.37 6.64
C PRO A 102 -2.25 7.89 7.58
N LEU A 103 -1.29 7.16 7.02
CA LEU A 103 -0.16 6.61 7.78
C LEU A 103 0.94 7.66 7.92
N PHE A 104 1.29 8.34 6.83
CA PHE A 104 2.25 9.43 6.82
C PHE A 104 2.17 10.24 5.53
N ASP A 105 2.68 11.48 5.60
CA ASP A 105 2.76 12.39 4.46
C ASP A 105 3.97 12.04 3.59
N ILE A 106 3.76 12.01 2.26
CA ILE A 106 4.86 11.91 1.29
C ILE A 106 5.49 13.30 1.11
N GLY A 107 4.64 14.31 0.96
CA GLY A 107 5.05 15.69 0.77
C GLY A 107 3.90 16.59 0.35
N SER A 108 4.21 17.88 0.20
CA SER A 108 3.25 18.89 -0.22
C SER A 108 3.90 19.88 -1.19
N GLN A 109 3.12 20.37 -2.15
CA GLN A 109 3.53 21.39 -3.12
C GLN A 109 2.47 22.49 -3.19
N THR A 110 2.91 23.74 -3.32
CA THR A 110 2.01 24.89 -3.54
C THR A 110 2.07 25.30 -5.01
N VAL A 111 0.91 25.43 -5.64
CA VAL A 111 0.79 25.75 -7.07
C VAL A 111 -0.29 26.79 -7.29
N THR A 112 -0.07 27.72 -8.21
CA THR A 112 -1.09 28.69 -8.61
C THR A 112 -1.73 28.24 -9.92
N VAL A 113 -3.06 28.23 -9.93
CA VAL A 113 -3.89 27.89 -11.08
C VAL A 113 -4.63 29.14 -11.52
N ALA A 114 -4.41 29.57 -12.75
CA ALA A 114 -5.22 30.60 -13.40
C ALA A 114 -6.34 29.97 -14.24
N GLU A 115 -7.27 30.79 -14.69
CA GLU A 115 -8.35 30.38 -15.59
C GLU A 115 -7.80 29.77 -16.89
N GLY A 116 -8.34 28.60 -17.27
CA GLY A 116 -7.91 27.84 -18.45
C GLY A 116 -6.49 27.26 -18.38
N GLN A 117 -5.76 27.47 -17.28
CA GLN A 117 -4.39 26.99 -17.13
C GLN A 117 -4.36 25.51 -16.77
N ALA A 118 -3.58 24.72 -17.51
CA ALA A 118 -3.22 23.36 -17.11
C ALA A 118 -1.85 23.37 -16.41
N VAL A 119 -1.82 23.05 -15.11
CA VAL A 119 -0.61 22.82 -14.32
C VAL A 119 -0.33 21.33 -14.30
N THR A 120 0.79 20.93 -14.89
CA THR A 120 1.19 19.51 -15.01
C THR A 120 2.51 19.25 -14.29
N GLY A 121 2.81 17.97 -14.03
CA GLY A 121 4.09 17.56 -13.44
C GLY A 121 4.17 17.70 -11.93
N ILE A 122 3.03 17.76 -11.24
CA ILE A 122 2.98 17.76 -9.77
C ILE A 122 3.22 16.35 -9.26
N ASN A 123 4.50 16.00 -9.13
CA ASN A 123 4.93 14.64 -8.88
C ASN A 123 5.45 14.46 -7.45
N PHE A 124 5.17 13.29 -6.86
CA PHE A 124 5.64 12.91 -5.54
C PHE A 124 6.37 11.57 -5.60
N ASP A 125 7.53 11.49 -4.94
CA ASP A 125 8.31 10.27 -4.82
C ASP A 125 8.34 9.79 -3.36
N ALA A 126 7.57 8.73 -3.10
CA ALA A 126 7.47 8.08 -1.80
C ALA A 126 8.77 7.40 -1.36
N SER A 127 9.71 7.10 -2.26
CA SER A 127 10.97 6.40 -1.91
C SER A 127 11.85 7.20 -0.96
N THR A 128 11.73 8.53 -0.98
CA THR A 128 12.50 9.42 -0.12
C THR A 128 12.08 9.37 1.34
N VAL A 129 10.86 8.91 1.64
CA VAL A 129 10.27 8.92 2.98
C VAL A 129 9.80 7.54 3.46
N SER A 130 9.92 6.51 2.62
CA SER A 130 9.41 5.16 2.91
C SER A 130 10.27 4.06 2.31
N GLY A 131 10.22 2.87 2.91
CA GLY A 131 10.67 1.65 2.25
C GLY A 131 9.50 0.99 1.50
N LEU A 132 9.80 0.22 0.47
CA LEU A 132 8.81 -0.57 -0.27
C LEU A 132 8.88 -2.02 0.17
N VAL A 133 7.84 -2.48 0.87
CA VAL A 133 7.73 -3.89 1.24
C VAL A 133 6.90 -4.63 0.21
N LYS A 134 7.45 -5.68 -0.36
CA LYS A 134 6.74 -6.56 -1.29
C LYS A 134 6.81 -8.01 -0.84
N GLY A 135 5.80 -8.78 -1.22
CA GLY A 135 5.72 -10.19 -0.87
C GLY A 135 4.70 -10.93 -1.71
N THR A 136 4.79 -12.24 -1.65
CA THR A 136 3.90 -13.19 -2.32
C THR A 136 3.45 -14.18 -1.26
N PHE A 137 2.13 -14.39 -1.19
CA PHE A 137 1.54 -15.37 -0.31
C PHE A 137 0.99 -16.53 -1.13
N LYS A 138 1.44 -17.74 -0.80
CA LYS A 138 1.02 -18.98 -1.44
C LYS A 138 0.61 -19.99 -0.39
N ILE A 139 -0.53 -20.62 -0.60
CA ILE A 139 -0.94 -21.81 0.15
C ILE A 139 -0.75 -22.99 -0.78
N ASN A 140 0.04 -23.97 -0.36
CA ASN A 140 0.35 -25.16 -1.16
C ASN A 140 0.86 -24.83 -2.58
N GLY A 141 1.67 -23.77 -2.71
CA GLY A 141 2.21 -23.31 -3.99
C GLY A 141 1.27 -22.45 -4.84
N VAL A 142 0.01 -22.29 -4.45
CA VAL A 142 -0.99 -21.52 -5.20
C VAL A 142 -1.07 -20.09 -4.65
N PRO A 143 -0.93 -19.04 -5.48
CA PRO A 143 -1.15 -17.65 -5.06
C PRO A 143 -2.50 -17.50 -4.38
N SER A 144 -2.48 -17.02 -3.15
CA SER A 144 -3.68 -16.93 -2.31
C SER A 144 -3.91 -15.50 -1.86
N SER A 145 -5.17 -15.10 -1.72
CA SER A 145 -5.51 -13.81 -1.11
C SER A 145 -5.27 -13.84 0.39
N GLY A 146 -5.09 -12.65 0.97
CA GLY A 146 -4.94 -12.52 2.40
C GLY A 146 -4.79 -11.07 2.84
N TRP A 147 -4.33 -10.92 4.06
CA TRP A 147 -4.01 -9.66 4.71
C TRP A 147 -2.54 -9.66 5.11
N VAL A 148 -1.88 -8.52 4.96
CA VAL A 148 -0.58 -8.25 5.56
C VAL A 148 -0.75 -7.12 6.57
N GLN A 149 -0.27 -7.31 7.80
CA GLN A 149 -0.27 -6.32 8.86
C GLN A 149 1.16 -6.03 9.31
N PHE A 150 1.48 -4.76 9.52
CA PHE A 150 2.76 -4.29 10.03
C PHE A 150 2.59 -3.80 11.46
N CYS A 151 2.89 -4.68 12.42
CA CYS A 151 2.78 -4.40 13.84
C CYS A 151 3.99 -3.61 14.37
N SER A 152 3.72 -2.49 15.06
CA SER A 152 4.71 -1.62 15.71
C SER A 152 4.14 -1.04 17.02
N PRO A 153 4.96 -0.81 18.07
CA PRO A 153 6.40 -1.04 18.15
C PRO A 153 6.76 -2.48 18.54
N VAL A 154 7.97 -2.93 18.19
CA VAL A 154 8.50 -4.27 18.46
C VAL A 154 8.58 -4.60 19.98
N VAL A 155 8.49 -3.60 20.86
CA VAL A 155 9.01 -3.68 22.23
C VAL A 155 8.02 -4.18 23.30
N THR A 156 6.69 -4.22 23.08
CA THR A 156 5.77 -4.47 24.22
C THR A 156 4.55 -5.40 24.04
N ASP A 157 4.21 -5.96 22.88
CA ASP A 157 3.10 -6.95 22.81
C ASP A 157 3.14 -7.76 21.49
N PRO A 158 2.71 -9.04 21.46
CA PRO A 158 2.76 -9.85 20.25
C PRO A 158 1.78 -9.28 19.23
N CYS A 159 2.18 -9.24 17.96
CA CYS A 159 1.25 -9.05 16.85
C CYS A 159 0.18 -10.15 17.00
N PRO A 160 -1.08 -9.81 17.35
CA PRO A 160 -2.04 -10.82 17.76
C PRO A 160 -2.31 -11.79 16.62
N ALA A 161 -2.60 -13.05 16.96
CA ALA A 161 -2.91 -14.07 15.94
C ALA A 161 -4.11 -13.69 15.07
N GLN A 162 -4.99 -12.82 15.58
CA GLN A 162 -6.08 -12.21 14.86
C GLN A 162 -5.74 -10.76 14.49
N ARG A 163 -6.16 -10.34 13.29
CA ARG A 163 -6.01 -8.95 12.83
C ARG A 163 -6.73 -8.00 13.78
N ASP A 164 -6.01 -6.97 14.23
CA ASP A 164 -6.59 -5.84 14.97
C ASP A 164 -6.13 -4.54 14.31
N ALA A 165 -7.08 -3.73 13.84
CA ALA A 165 -6.80 -2.45 13.18
C ALA A 165 -6.05 -1.45 14.09
N ASN A 166 -6.07 -1.66 15.41
CA ASN A 166 -5.34 -0.84 16.38
C ASN A 166 -3.84 -1.17 16.41
N ASN A 167 -3.43 -2.34 15.91
CA ASN A 167 -2.05 -2.84 16.02
C ASN A 167 -1.20 -2.54 14.79
N GLY A 168 -1.53 -1.48 14.06
CA GLY A 168 -0.75 -0.99 12.92
C GLY A 168 -1.40 -1.24 11.56
N PRO A 169 -0.79 -0.70 10.49
CA PRO A 169 -1.39 -0.73 9.16
C PRO A 169 -1.57 -2.15 8.64
N SER A 170 -2.72 -2.39 8.02
CA SER A 170 -3.04 -3.65 7.34
C SER A 170 -3.44 -3.41 5.89
N TYR A 171 -3.15 -4.36 5.01
CA TYR A 171 -3.48 -4.30 3.59
C TYR A 171 -3.99 -5.65 3.10
N ASN A 172 -5.09 -5.66 2.35
CA ASN A 172 -5.57 -6.86 1.66
C ASN A 172 -4.85 -7.04 0.33
N PHE A 173 -4.54 -8.28 -0.02
CA PHE A 173 -3.87 -8.58 -1.27
C PHE A 173 -4.43 -9.84 -1.93
N GLY A 174 -4.23 -9.98 -3.24
CA GLY A 174 -4.60 -11.14 -4.04
C GLY A 174 -3.37 -11.84 -4.58
N GLY A 175 -2.72 -12.70 -3.78
CA GLY A 175 -1.49 -13.39 -4.14
C GLY A 175 -0.21 -12.58 -3.86
N ASN A 176 -0.12 -11.35 -4.34
CA ASN A 176 1.06 -10.48 -4.15
C ASN A 176 0.66 -9.16 -3.49
N PHE A 177 1.54 -8.63 -2.63
CA PHE A 177 1.42 -7.28 -2.09
C PHE A 177 2.68 -6.46 -2.36
N LYS A 178 2.50 -5.15 -2.49
CA LYS A 178 3.55 -4.16 -2.66
C LYS A 178 3.08 -2.86 -2.01
N LEU A 179 3.65 -2.50 -0.87
CA LEU A 179 3.17 -1.39 -0.04
C LEU A 179 4.34 -0.52 0.44
N PRO A 180 4.24 0.80 0.29
CA PRO A 180 5.12 1.74 0.99
C PRO A 180 4.84 1.70 2.49
N VAL A 181 5.90 1.59 3.30
CA VAL A 181 5.80 1.59 4.76
C VAL A 181 6.83 2.57 5.31
N ALA A 182 6.43 3.31 6.36
CA ALA A 182 7.34 4.24 7.02
C ALA A 182 8.58 3.50 7.55
N PRO A 183 9.74 4.18 7.62
CA PRO A 183 10.92 3.60 8.23
C PRO A 183 10.67 3.25 9.70
N GLY A 184 11.23 2.12 10.14
CA GLY A 184 11.05 1.62 11.49
C GLY A 184 11.23 0.11 11.60
N SER A 185 11.13 -0.39 12.82
CA SER A 185 11.12 -1.82 13.11
C SER A 185 9.68 -2.29 13.28
N TYR A 186 9.32 -3.35 12.56
CA TYR A 186 7.98 -3.91 12.51
C TYR A 186 8.02 -5.42 12.70
N ARG A 187 6.85 -5.99 12.98
CA ARG A 187 6.56 -7.40 12.72
C ARG A 187 5.54 -7.49 11.61
N VAL A 188 5.85 -8.24 10.56
CA VAL A 188 4.93 -8.52 9.47
C VAL A 188 4.14 -9.77 9.82
N HIS A 189 2.83 -9.65 9.85
CA HIS A 189 1.91 -10.75 10.05
C HIS A 189 1.05 -10.91 8.82
N VAL A 190 1.02 -12.13 8.27
CA VAL A 190 0.21 -12.44 7.09
C VAL A 190 -0.89 -13.43 7.48
N THR A 191 -2.13 -13.16 7.08
CA THR A 191 -3.29 -14.01 7.37
C THR A 191 -4.16 -14.24 6.14
N THR A 192 -4.90 -15.35 6.10
CA THR A 192 -5.83 -15.65 4.99
C THR A 192 -7.13 -14.87 5.04
N ASP A 193 -7.60 -14.52 6.24
CA ASP A 193 -8.83 -13.76 6.46
C ASP A 193 -8.71 -12.90 7.74
N ALA A 194 -9.80 -12.22 8.11
CA ALA A 194 -9.88 -11.35 9.28
C ALA A 194 -10.50 -12.02 10.52
N THR A 195 -11.10 -13.21 10.41
CA THR A 195 -11.99 -13.79 11.44
C THR A 195 -11.65 -15.23 11.82
N ASN A 196 -11.16 -16.06 10.89
CA ASN A 196 -10.73 -17.46 11.08
C ASN A 196 -9.34 -17.69 10.43
N ALA A 197 -8.44 -16.76 10.69
CA ALA A 197 -7.17 -16.63 9.98
C ALA A 197 -6.25 -17.85 10.18
N PHE A 198 -5.86 -18.49 9.06
CA PHE A 198 -4.59 -19.18 9.02
C PHE A 198 -3.49 -18.12 9.14
N SER A 199 -2.75 -18.12 10.25
CA SER A 199 -1.60 -17.23 10.43
C SER A 199 -0.40 -17.80 9.71
N ALA A 200 0.06 -17.08 8.71
CA ALA A 200 1.22 -17.43 7.91
C ALA A 200 2.56 -17.04 8.58
N GLY A 201 2.57 -16.91 9.92
CA GLY A 201 3.74 -16.52 10.69
C GLY A 201 3.88 -15.02 10.92
N ILE A 202 4.82 -14.68 11.81
CA ILE A 202 5.15 -13.31 12.22
C ILE A 202 6.64 -13.12 11.99
N VAL A 203 7.01 -12.18 11.12
CA VAL A 203 8.41 -11.94 10.70
C VAL A 203 8.87 -10.57 11.21
N PRO A 204 9.90 -10.48 12.06
CA PRO A 204 10.49 -9.20 12.40
C PRO A 204 11.20 -8.61 11.18
N ILE A 205 10.98 -7.33 10.91
CA ILE A 205 11.62 -6.60 9.82
C ILE A 205 12.07 -5.22 10.29
N THR A 206 13.09 -4.68 9.62
CA THR A 206 13.48 -3.28 9.72
C THR A 206 13.37 -2.66 8.34
N ILE A 207 12.71 -1.51 8.27
CA ILE A 207 12.44 -0.77 7.05
C ILE A 207 13.23 0.52 7.09
N THR A 208 13.98 0.77 6.01
CA THR A 208 14.71 2.03 5.79
C THR A 208 14.08 2.77 4.60
N ALA A 209 14.10 4.10 4.62
CA ALA A 209 13.68 4.88 3.45
C ALA A 209 14.53 4.53 2.22
N GLY A 210 13.87 4.41 1.06
CA GLY A 210 14.52 4.07 -0.22
C GLY A 210 14.87 2.60 -0.39
N GLN A 211 14.64 1.76 0.62
CA GLN A 211 14.90 0.31 0.55
C GLN A 211 13.70 -0.41 -0.08
N ILE A 212 13.98 -1.38 -0.97
CA ILE A 212 13.03 -2.43 -1.33
C ILE A 212 13.29 -3.63 -0.42
N LEU A 213 12.28 -4.03 0.35
CA LEU A 213 12.31 -5.27 1.15
C LEU A 213 11.40 -6.31 0.49
N ASP A 214 12.00 -7.39 -0.01
CA ASP A 214 11.29 -8.52 -0.61
C ASP A 214 11.16 -9.67 0.39
N LEU A 215 9.93 -9.91 0.85
CA LEU A 215 9.63 -10.98 1.80
C LEU A 215 9.50 -12.35 1.12
N THR A 216 9.40 -12.42 -0.22
CA THR A 216 9.28 -13.70 -0.94
C THR A 216 10.50 -14.60 -0.78
N THR A 217 11.67 -14.02 -0.61
CA THR A 217 12.94 -14.73 -0.45
C THR A 217 13.31 -14.95 1.01
N SER A 218 12.52 -14.39 1.94
CA SER A 218 12.88 -14.28 3.35
C SER A 218 12.07 -15.23 4.24
N THR A 219 11.07 -15.95 3.72
CA THR A 219 10.27 -16.92 4.48
C THR A 219 9.90 -18.18 3.72
N VAL A 220 9.78 -19.32 4.41
CA VAL A 220 9.28 -20.59 3.88
C VAL A 220 8.30 -21.24 4.88
N SER A 221 7.22 -21.84 4.36
CA SER A 221 6.28 -22.63 5.17
C SER A 221 6.89 -23.98 5.55
N VAL A 222 6.74 -24.36 6.81
CA VAL A 222 7.24 -25.63 7.37
C VAL A 222 6.02 -26.43 7.86
N PRO A 223 5.57 -27.47 7.13
CA PRO A 223 4.46 -28.29 7.55
C PRO A 223 4.80 -29.15 8.78
N SER A 224 3.78 -29.64 9.48
CA SER A 224 3.94 -30.65 10.52
C SER A 224 4.29 -32.01 9.92
N GLY A 225 5.11 -32.79 10.63
CA GLY A 225 5.53 -34.12 10.21
C GLY A 225 6.99 -34.42 10.53
N GLN A 226 7.43 -35.61 10.16
CA GLN A 226 8.80 -36.07 10.38
C GLN A 226 9.70 -35.78 9.17
N ASN A 227 10.97 -35.49 9.44
CA ASN A 227 12.01 -35.24 8.44
C ASN A 227 11.60 -34.16 7.41
N VAL A 228 10.99 -33.08 7.90
CA VAL A 228 10.50 -31.98 7.07
C VAL A 228 11.69 -31.14 6.61
N THR A 229 11.94 -31.11 5.31
CA THR A 229 12.99 -30.29 4.70
C THR A 229 12.39 -29.11 3.97
N VAL A 230 12.91 -27.92 4.26
CA VAL A 230 12.55 -26.67 3.59
C VAL A 230 13.80 -25.99 3.04
N SER A 231 13.66 -25.23 1.94
CA SER A 231 14.75 -24.44 1.38
C SER A 231 14.42 -22.95 1.47
N LEU A 232 15.35 -22.15 1.98
CA LEU A 232 15.22 -20.71 2.14
C LEU A 232 16.56 -20.02 1.91
N ALA A 233 16.59 -19.01 1.04
CA ALA A 233 17.82 -18.27 0.69
C ALA A 233 19.01 -19.17 0.28
N GLY A 234 18.74 -20.31 -0.36
CA GLY A 234 19.77 -21.29 -0.75
C GLY A 234 20.30 -22.18 0.40
N ILE A 235 19.67 -22.09 1.57
CA ILE A 235 19.92 -22.91 2.76
C ILE A 235 18.85 -24.00 2.81
N GLU A 236 19.24 -25.25 2.94
CA GLU A 236 18.31 -26.36 3.22
C GLU A 236 18.27 -26.59 4.74
N VAL A 237 17.08 -26.61 5.31
CA VAL A 237 16.87 -26.86 6.74
C VAL A 237 15.95 -28.05 6.91
N THR A 238 16.40 -29.07 7.64
CA THR A 238 15.64 -30.27 7.95
C THR A 238 15.31 -30.32 9.43
N PHE A 239 14.01 -30.37 9.73
CA PHE A 239 13.48 -30.63 11.07
C PHE A 239 13.23 -32.14 11.22
N SER A 240 13.75 -32.74 12.28
CA SER A 240 13.54 -34.17 12.55
C SER A 240 12.07 -34.49 12.84
N ASP A 241 11.39 -33.69 13.67
CA ASP A 241 9.95 -33.81 13.90
C ASP A 241 9.29 -32.46 14.18
N VAL A 242 8.32 -32.07 13.34
CA VAL A 242 7.54 -30.83 13.48
C VAL A 242 6.18 -31.16 14.06
N THR A 243 6.00 -30.80 15.33
CA THR A 243 4.75 -31.02 16.10
C THR A 243 3.64 -30.02 15.75
N THR A 244 4.01 -28.77 15.42
CA THR A 244 3.07 -27.73 14.98
C THR A 244 3.66 -27.02 13.77
N SER A 245 2.91 -27.01 12.66
CA SER A 245 3.31 -26.30 11.43
C SER A 245 3.53 -24.81 11.70
N GLY A 246 4.46 -24.21 10.98
CA GLY A 246 4.79 -22.80 11.13
C GLY A 246 5.60 -22.29 9.96
N PHE A 247 6.37 -21.25 10.21
CA PHE A 247 7.20 -20.61 9.19
C PHE A 247 8.63 -20.52 9.67
N MET A 248 9.55 -20.52 8.71
CA MET A 248 10.94 -20.22 8.93
C MET A 248 11.30 -18.98 8.11
N SER A 249 12.07 -18.08 8.69
CA SER A 249 12.61 -16.91 8.02
C SER A 249 14.12 -16.85 8.10
N ALA A 250 14.76 -16.21 7.12
CA ALA A 250 16.19 -15.98 7.07
C ALA A 250 16.42 -14.49 6.85
N THR A 251 17.20 -13.88 7.72
CA THR A 251 17.60 -12.47 7.59
C THR A 251 19.10 -12.37 7.49
N VAL A 252 19.60 -11.52 6.60
CA VAL A 252 21.04 -11.25 6.50
C VAL A 252 21.46 -10.43 7.72
N THR A 253 22.55 -10.84 8.35
CA THR A 253 23.12 -10.14 9.50
C THR A 253 24.61 -9.89 9.30
N SER A 254 25.12 -8.82 9.91
CA SER A 254 26.56 -8.53 10.01
C SER A 254 27.19 -9.11 11.27
N HIS A 255 26.38 -9.67 12.18
CA HIS A 255 26.85 -10.24 13.44
C HIS A 255 27.10 -11.76 13.34
N PRO A 256 28.34 -12.23 13.58
CA PRO A 256 28.66 -13.65 13.61
C PRO A 256 28.19 -14.31 14.92
N GLN A 257 26.88 -14.45 15.13
CA GLN A 257 26.38 -15.18 16.31
C GLN A 257 26.71 -16.69 16.24
N GLY A 258 26.96 -17.22 15.04
CA GLY A 258 27.30 -18.63 14.81
C GLY A 258 28.77 -19.01 15.01
N GLY A 259 29.63 -18.06 15.39
CA GLY A 259 31.08 -18.28 15.54
C GLY A 259 31.83 -18.34 14.20
N GLN A 260 33.12 -18.68 14.28
CA GLN A 260 33.96 -18.90 13.10
C GLN A 260 33.65 -20.26 12.48
N PRO A 261 33.63 -20.38 11.13
CA PRO A 261 33.52 -21.68 10.49
C PRO A 261 34.70 -22.59 10.88
N PRO A 262 34.57 -23.93 10.79
CA PRO A 262 35.69 -24.83 11.02
C PRO A 262 36.89 -24.46 10.14
N SER A 263 38.11 -24.71 10.62
CA SER A 263 39.36 -24.20 10.02
C SER A 263 39.57 -24.55 8.54
N GLN A 264 38.92 -25.61 8.05
CA GLN A 264 38.96 -26.04 6.66
C GLN A 264 37.98 -25.30 5.73
N TYR A 265 37.18 -24.36 6.25
CA TYR A 265 36.21 -23.58 5.49
C TYR A 265 36.50 -22.08 5.63
N ARG A 266 36.33 -21.33 4.53
CA ARG A 266 36.43 -19.87 4.49
C ARG A 266 35.05 -19.23 4.47
N PHE A 267 34.83 -18.21 5.29
CA PHE A 267 33.61 -17.41 5.24
C PHE A 267 33.59 -16.50 4.01
N LEU A 268 32.50 -16.55 3.22
CA LEU A 268 32.39 -15.80 1.94
C LEU A 268 31.55 -14.52 2.03
N GLY A 269 31.12 -14.09 3.23
CA GLY A 269 30.71 -12.70 3.45
C GLY A 269 29.27 -12.45 3.90
N THR A 270 28.42 -13.47 4.02
CA THR A 270 27.02 -13.26 4.47
C THR A 270 26.66 -14.19 5.62
N TYR A 271 26.34 -13.62 6.79
CA TYR A 271 25.71 -14.37 7.87
C TYR A 271 24.19 -14.33 7.70
N TYR A 272 23.54 -15.42 8.09
CA TYR A 272 22.09 -15.51 8.13
C TYR A 272 21.63 -15.81 9.55
N GLU A 273 20.64 -15.06 10.01
CA GLU A 273 19.87 -15.38 11.21
C GLU A 273 18.59 -16.10 10.79
N LEU A 274 18.48 -17.37 11.20
CA LEU A 274 17.31 -18.20 10.96
C LEU A 274 16.36 -18.08 12.16
N THR A 275 15.12 -17.68 11.93
CA THR A 275 14.07 -17.62 12.95
C THR A 275 12.95 -18.58 12.54
N THR A 276 12.31 -19.24 13.50
CA THR A 276 11.17 -20.11 13.21
C THR A 276 10.06 -20.00 14.24
N THR A 277 8.82 -20.08 13.78
CA THR A 277 7.62 -20.18 14.64
C THR A 277 7.16 -21.62 14.81
N VAL A 278 7.90 -22.58 14.28
CA VAL A 278 7.58 -24.00 14.28
C VAL A 278 7.81 -24.58 15.67
N ALA A 279 6.87 -25.37 16.17
CA ALA A 279 7.14 -26.21 17.34
C ALA A 279 7.69 -27.55 16.87
N TYR A 280 8.91 -27.89 17.27
CA TYR A 280 9.61 -29.09 16.82
C TYR A 280 10.24 -29.84 17.99
N THR A 281 10.50 -31.13 17.79
CA THR A 281 11.33 -31.94 18.68
C THR A 281 12.48 -32.55 17.90
N GLY A 282 13.56 -32.87 18.61
CA GLY A 282 14.78 -33.42 18.01
C GLY A 282 15.69 -32.38 17.33
N PRO A 283 16.77 -32.84 16.69
CA PRO A 283 17.75 -31.96 16.06
C PRO A 283 17.19 -31.27 14.81
N ILE A 284 17.76 -30.09 14.52
CA ILE A 284 17.67 -29.41 13.24
C ILE A 284 18.99 -29.59 12.50
N THR A 285 18.92 -29.98 11.23
CA THR A 285 20.07 -30.05 10.33
C THR A 285 20.02 -28.89 9.36
N VAL A 286 21.12 -28.15 9.24
CA VAL A 286 21.26 -27.04 8.30
C VAL A 286 22.32 -27.39 7.28
N LYS A 287 21.99 -27.27 6.00
CA LYS A 287 22.88 -27.55 4.87
C LYS A 287 23.04 -26.30 4.02
N PHE A 288 24.30 -25.94 3.80
CA PHE A 288 24.72 -24.83 2.96
C PHE A 288 25.38 -25.36 1.70
N THR A 289 25.17 -24.66 0.59
CA THR A 289 25.98 -24.89 -0.61
C THR A 289 27.36 -24.28 -0.37
N TYR A 290 28.41 -25.04 -0.64
CA TYR A 290 29.78 -24.55 -0.60
C TYR A 290 30.42 -24.76 -1.99
N ASN A 291 31.38 -23.91 -2.33
CA ASN A 291 32.13 -24.00 -3.57
C ASN A 291 33.54 -24.51 -3.25
N ASP A 292 33.92 -25.68 -3.78
CA ASP A 292 35.28 -26.23 -3.63
C ASP A 292 36.35 -25.36 -4.32
N ALA A 293 35.96 -24.47 -5.24
CA ALA A 293 36.89 -23.64 -6.01
C ALA A 293 37.33 -22.35 -5.29
N ASP A 294 36.71 -21.99 -4.16
CA ASP A 294 36.97 -20.76 -3.40
C ASP A 294 37.59 -21.04 -2.02
#